data_AF-A0A7I7WHC8-F1
#
_entry.id   AF-A0A7I7WHC8-F1
#
_cell.length_a   1.000
_cell.length_b   1.000
_cell.length_c   1.000
_cell.angle_alpha   90.00
_cell.angle_beta   90.00
_cell.angle_gamma   90.00
#
_symmetry.space_group_name_H-M   'P 1'
#
loop_
_entity.id
_entity.type
_entity.pdbx_description
1 polymer ?
#
loop_
_entity_poly.entity_id
_entity_poly.type
_entity_poly.pdbx_seq_one_letter_code
_entity_poly.pdbx_strand_id
1 'polypeptide(L)'
;MSTNIFDELHADEDTMSRLHTRLEQAAEADGALDVAYRTIDTPVGTLLLAATSVGLVRVAYDIEGHDAVLNRLADAVSPRILRSPLRLEDVARQIDEYFAKRRTAFDVRVDLRLADGFRRDVVEHLRDIGYGRRESYATVAAAIGRPRAVRAVGTACAHNPLPVVIPCHRVVRSDGSAGLYVGGPLAKSTLLELEAG
;
A
#
# COMPACT_ATOMS: atom_id res chain seq x y z
N MET A 1 -11.40 -0.73 49.10
CA MET A 1 -11.48 -0.74 47.62
C MET A 1 -10.87 0.56 47.15
N SER A 2 -9.62 0.55 46.72
CA SER A 2 -8.99 1.73 46.13
C SER A 2 -9.48 1.86 44.70
N THR A 3 -10.36 2.82 44.46
CA THR A 3 -10.67 3.31 43.11
C THR A 3 -9.35 3.80 42.51
N ASN A 4 -8.91 3.16 41.43
CA ASN A 4 -7.68 3.53 40.76
C ASN A 4 -7.88 4.91 40.14
N ILE A 5 -7.04 5.89 40.49
CA ILE A 5 -7.17 7.28 40.01
C ILE A 5 -7.06 7.37 38.47
N PHE A 6 -6.53 6.32 37.84
CA PHE A 6 -6.44 6.18 36.39
C PHE A 6 -7.72 5.65 35.72
N ASP A 7 -8.67 5.11 36.48
CA ASP A 7 -9.95 4.63 35.94
C ASP A 7 -10.92 5.80 35.66
N GLU A 8 -10.69 6.97 36.26
CA GLU A 8 -11.46 8.22 36.04
C GLU A 8 -10.83 9.15 34.99
N LEU A 9 -9.63 8.82 34.50
CA LEU A 9 -8.98 9.55 33.41
C LEU A 9 -9.55 9.07 32.07
N HIS A 10 -10.78 9.49 31.76
CA HIS A 10 -11.23 9.54 30.38
C HIS A 10 -10.40 10.62 29.69
N ALA A 11 -9.34 10.20 29.00
CA ALA A 11 -8.55 11.13 28.21
C ALA A 11 -9.48 11.76 27.16
N ASP A 12 -9.76 13.05 27.35
CA ASP A 12 -10.47 13.89 26.39
C ASP A 12 -9.91 13.64 24.99
N GLU A 13 -10.79 13.27 24.04
CA GLU A 13 -10.41 12.86 22.69
C GLU A 13 -9.62 13.97 21.98
N ASP A 14 -10.01 15.22 22.21
CA ASP A 14 -9.30 16.40 21.71
C ASP A 14 -7.89 16.50 22.30
N THR A 15 -7.75 16.23 23.60
CA THR A 15 -6.44 16.18 24.27
C THR A 15 -5.58 15.04 23.73
N MET A 16 -6.12 13.83 23.53
CA MET A 16 -5.38 12.72 22.93
C MET A 16 -4.95 13.03 21.50
N SER A 17 -5.82 13.63 20.69
CA SER A 17 -5.53 14.04 19.32
C SER A 17 -4.42 15.11 19.27
N ARG A 18 -4.48 16.13 20.15
CA ARG A 18 -3.42 17.13 20.27
C ARG A 18 -2.09 16.52 20.73
N LEU A 19 -2.10 15.61 21.70
CA LEU A 19 -0.90 14.94 22.17
C LEU A 19 -0.29 14.05 21.09
N HIS A 20 -1.11 13.31 20.34
CA HIS A 20 -0.67 12.51 19.20
C HIS A 20 -0.02 13.38 18.12
N THR A 21 -0.68 14.49 17.74
CA THR A 21 -0.14 15.45 16.77
C THR A 21 1.22 16.01 17.22
N ARG A 22 1.36 16.34 18.51
CA ARG A 22 2.63 16.82 19.07
C ARG A 22 3.71 15.74 19.05
N LEU A 23 3.35 14.49 19.35
CA LEU A 23 4.27 13.34 19.27
C LEU A 23 4.73 13.10 17.84
N GLU A 24 3.83 13.14 16.86
CA GLU A 24 4.16 13.01 15.44
C GLU A 24 5.20 14.07 15.02
N GLN A 25 4.93 15.34 15.32
CA GLN A 25 5.81 16.45 14.98
C GLN A 25 7.19 16.34 15.65
N ALA A 26 7.22 15.96 16.93
CA ALA A 26 8.48 15.78 17.66
C ALA A 26 9.27 14.58 17.11
N ALA A 27 8.63 13.44 16.88
CA ALA A 27 9.28 12.24 16.36
C ALA A 27 9.87 12.46 14.95
N GLU A 28 9.21 13.26 14.13
CA GLU A 28 9.74 13.66 12.82
C GLU A 28 10.92 14.64 12.96
N ALA A 29 10.81 15.66 13.80
CA ALA A 29 11.88 16.63 14.03
C ALA A 29 13.16 16.00 14.59
N ASP A 30 13.02 15.01 15.48
CA ASP A 30 14.13 14.32 16.12
C ASP A 30 14.70 13.15 15.28
N GLY A 31 14.14 12.89 14.09
CA GLY A 31 14.52 11.74 13.26
C GLY A 31 14.25 10.39 13.92
N ALA A 32 13.30 10.35 14.86
CA ALA A 32 12.90 9.18 15.62
C ALA A 32 11.80 8.36 14.91
N LEU A 33 11.30 8.82 13.75
CA LEU A 33 10.28 8.17 12.94
C LEU A 33 10.83 7.67 11.60
N ASP A 34 10.99 6.35 11.47
CA ASP A 34 11.43 5.73 10.22
C ASP A 34 10.27 5.36 9.30
N VAL A 35 9.16 4.87 9.88
CA VAL A 35 7.98 4.43 9.13
C VAL A 35 6.74 5.12 9.67
N ALA A 36 6.15 5.99 8.87
CA ALA A 36 4.83 6.55 9.12
C ALA A 36 3.77 5.62 8.55
N TYR A 37 2.64 5.44 9.24
CA TYR A 37 1.48 4.76 8.67
C TYR A 37 0.16 5.48 8.95
N ARG A 38 -0.85 5.19 8.11
CA ARG A 38 -2.26 5.53 8.33
C ARG A 38 -3.16 4.48 7.69
N THR A 39 -4.42 4.45 8.08
CA THR A 39 -5.47 3.73 7.37
C THR A 39 -6.39 4.71 6.64
N ILE A 40 -6.95 4.26 5.51
CA ILE A 40 -7.99 4.97 4.75
C ILE A 40 -9.07 3.98 4.32
N ASP A 41 -10.31 4.43 4.26
CA ASP A 41 -11.41 3.63 3.74
C ASP A 41 -11.56 3.87 2.24
N THR A 42 -11.68 2.78 1.48
CA THR A 42 -11.77 2.84 0.01
C THR A 42 -12.85 1.89 -0.51
N PRO A 43 -13.27 2.02 -1.77
CA PRO A 43 -14.19 1.06 -2.40
C PRO A 43 -13.71 -0.39 -2.44
N VAL A 44 -12.43 -0.65 -2.16
CA VAL A 44 -11.84 -2.00 -2.09
C VAL A 44 -11.53 -2.43 -0.64
N GLY A 45 -12.18 -1.79 0.33
CA GLY A 45 -11.98 -2.00 1.76
C GLY A 45 -10.99 -1.00 2.37
N THR A 46 -10.74 -1.15 3.67
CA THR A 46 -9.75 -0.33 4.37
C THR A 46 -8.34 -0.71 3.90
N LEU A 47 -7.55 0.30 3.57
CA LEU A 47 -6.15 0.16 3.18
C LEU A 47 -5.24 0.73 4.27
N LEU A 48 -4.19 0.01 4.63
CA LEU A 48 -3.07 0.55 5.38
C LEU A 48 -2.02 1.09 4.42
N LEU A 49 -1.67 2.35 4.57
CA LEU A 49 -0.58 3.02 3.87
C LEU A 49 0.59 3.16 4.83
N ALA A 50 1.80 2.81 4.38
CA ALA A 50 3.02 3.05 5.14
C ALA A 50 4.11 3.66 4.26
N ALA A 51 4.83 4.66 4.78
CA ALA A 51 5.90 5.35 4.07
C ALA A 51 7.16 5.48 4.94
N THR A 52 8.31 5.40 4.29
CA THR A 52 9.62 5.77 4.86
C THR A 52 9.94 7.23 4.53
N SER A 53 11.14 7.70 4.89
CA SER A 53 11.67 8.97 4.40
C SER A 53 11.91 9.01 2.87
N VAL A 54 12.01 7.84 2.22
CA VAL A 54 12.20 7.73 0.75
C VAL A 54 10.87 7.88 0.02
N GLY A 55 9.82 7.25 0.52
CA GLY A 55 8.50 7.24 -0.11
C GLY A 55 7.57 6.16 0.43
N LEU A 56 6.45 5.97 -0.25
CA LEU A 56 5.47 4.92 0.06
C LEU A 56 6.13 3.54 -0.07
N VAL A 57 6.15 2.78 1.02
CA VAL A 57 6.82 1.48 1.10
C VAL A 57 5.82 0.32 1.16
N ARG A 58 4.58 0.56 1.63
CA ARG A 58 3.55 -0.47 1.71
C ARG A 58 2.13 0.08 1.50
N VAL A 59 1.31 -0.65 0.74
CA VAL A 59 -0.15 -0.52 0.68
C VAL A 59 -0.80 -1.87 0.97
N ALA A 60 -1.34 -2.09 2.16
CA ALA A 60 -1.91 -3.39 2.52
C ALA A 60 -3.45 -3.34 2.55
N TYR A 61 -4.07 -4.46 2.14
CA TYR A 61 -5.50 -4.67 2.33
C TYR A 61 -5.80 -5.19 3.74
N ASP A 62 -7.01 -4.93 4.22
CA ASP A 62 -7.49 -5.43 5.51
C ASP A 62 -7.35 -6.96 5.67
N ILE A 63 -7.60 -7.72 4.59
CA ILE A 63 -7.46 -9.20 4.57
C ILE A 63 -6.05 -9.69 4.92
N GLU A 64 -5.03 -8.83 4.83
CA GLU A 64 -3.65 -9.18 5.17
C GLU A 64 -3.35 -9.04 6.68
N GLY A 65 -4.27 -8.46 7.45
CA GLY A 65 -4.09 -8.14 8.87
C GLY A 65 -3.11 -7.00 9.09
N HIS A 66 -3.61 -5.80 9.33
CA HIS A 66 -2.78 -4.59 9.47
C HIS A 66 -1.70 -4.71 10.56
N ASP A 67 -1.99 -5.32 11.71
CA ASP A 67 -0.99 -5.54 12.77
C ASP A 67 0.13 -6.49 12.31
N ALA A 68 -0.22 -7.56 11.59
CA ALA A 68 0.76 -8.48 11.03
C ALA A 68 1.62 -7.82 9.92
N VAL A 69 1.06 -6.85 9.19
CA VAL A 69 1.81 -6.04 8.22
C VAL A 69 2.78 -5.10 8.95
N LEU A 70 2.33 -4.39 9.99
CA LEU A 70 3.16 -3.48 10.76
C LEU A 70 4.30 -4.21 11.47
N ASN A 71 4.05 -5.38 12.06
CA ASN A 71 5.10 -6.21 12.65
C ASN A 71 6.17 -6.61 11.62
N ARG A 72 5.76 -7.03 10.41
CA ARG A 72 6.71 -7.33 9.33
C ARG A 72 7.51 -6.11 8.88
N LEU A 73 6.91 -4.92 8.88
CA LEU A 73 7.63 -3.68 8.60
C LEU A 73 8.62 -3.34 9.73
N ALA A 74 8.27 -3.63 10.97
CA ALA A 74 9.16 -3.43 12.10
C ALA A 74 10.43 -4.28 11.97
N ASP A 75 10.26 -5.55 11.58
CA ASP A 75 11.37 -6.48 11.36
C ASP A 75 12.21 -6.14 10.11
N ALA A 76 11.55 -5.82 8.99
CA ALA A 76 12.21 -5.68 7.69
C ALA A 76 12.74 -4.26 7.41
N VAL A 77 12.20 -3.23 8.06
CA VAL A 77 12.52 -1.83 7.77
C VAL A 77 13.05 -1.13 9.01
N SER A 78 12.24 -1.04 10.07
CA SER A 78 12.62 -0.44 11.35
C SER A 78 11.48 -0.54 12.35
N PRO A 79 11.74 -0.81 13.64
CA PRO A 79 10.73 -0.80 14.69
C PRO A 79 10.24 0.61 15.04
N ARG A 80 10.87 1.67 14.52
CA ARG A 80 10.48 3.07 14.73
C ARG A 80 9.29 3.45 13.84
N ILE A 81 8.15 2.83 14.16
CA ILE A 81 6.89 2.96 13.44
C ILE A 81 5.90 3.80 14.26
N LEU A 82 5.31 4.81 13.64
CA LEU A 82 4.28 5.65 14.27
C LEU A 82 3.12 5.87 13.31
N ARG A 83 1.90 5.88 13.85
CA ARG A 83 0.75 6.39 13.11
C ARG A 83 0.98 7.89 12.90
N SER A 84 1.18 8.30 11.65
CA SER A 84 1.34 9.71 11.29
C SER A 84 0.61 10.01 9.99
N PRO A 85 -0.70 10.33 10.07
CA PRO A 85 -1.52 10.58 8.90
C PRO A 85 -1.02 11.73 8.04
N LEU A 86 -0.43 12.76 8.66
CA LEU A 86 0.07 13.96 7.99
C LEU A 86 1.15 13.63 6.93
N ARG A 87 2.07 12.71 7.23
CA ARG A 87 3.11 12.28 6.27
C ARG A 87 2.58 11.54 5.04
N LEU A 88 1.33 11.07 5.11
CA LEU A 88 0.67 10.27 4.08
C LEU A 88 -0.54 10.98 3.48
N GLU A 89 -0.76 12.25 3.81
CA GLU A 89 -1.91 13.04 3.34
C GLU A 89 -1.96 13.13 1.81
N ASP A 90 -0.80 13.36 1.18
CA ASP A 90 -0.71 13.43 -0.29
C ASP A 90 -1.08 12.10 -0.94
N VAL A 91 -0.56 10.99 -0.41
CA VAL A 91 -0.85 9.64 -0.92
C VAL A 91 -2.34 9.31 -0.76
N ALA A 92 -2.91 9.59 0.42
CA ALA A 92 -4.33 9.39 0.70
C ALA A 92 -5.20 10.17 -0.28
N ARG A 93 -4.93 11.47 -0.46
CA ARG A 93 -5.63 12.33 -1.42
C ARG A 93 -5.56 11.78 -2.85
N GLN A 94 -4.39 11.31 -3.29
CA GLN A 94 -4.26 10.74 -4.64
C GLN A 94 -5.03 9.42 -4.79
N ILE A 95 -5.08 8.59 -3.75
CA ILE A 95 -5.90 7.36 -3.76
C ILE A 95 -7.39 7.70 -3.83
N ASP A 96 -7.84 8.69 -3.07
CA ASP A 96 -9.23 9.17 -3.14
C ASP A 96 -9.58 9.74 -4.51
N GLU A 97 -8.68 10.52 -5.12
CA GLU A 97 -8.82 11.02 -6.49
C GLU A 97 -8.91 9.88 -7.52
N TYR A 98 -8.11 8.83 -7.35
CA TYR A 98 -8.12 7.65 -8.22
C TYR A 98 -9.46 6.92 -8.14
N PHE A 99 -9.94 6.62 -6.93
CA PHE A 99 -11.25 5.98 -6.75
C PHE A 99 -12.43 6.88 -7.17
N ALA A 100 -12.27 8.19 -7.11
CA ALA A 100 -13.23 9.16 -7.63
C ALA A 100 -13.14 9.38 -9.16
N LYS A 101 -12.30 8.61 -9.88
CA LYS A 101 -12.04 8.76 -11.32
C LYS A 101 -11.51 10.15 -11.74
N ARG A 102 -10.95 10.91 -10.79
CA ARG A 102 -10.34 12.23 -11.04
C ARG A 102 -8.83 12.13 -11.31
N ARG A 103 -8.25 10.93 -11.20
CA ARG A 103 -6.83 10.65 -11.42
C ARG A 103 -6.65 9.30 -12.10
N THR A 104 -5.77 9.28 -13.10
CA THR A 104 -5.38 8.05 -13.82
C THR A 104 -3.92 7.66 -13.61
N ALA A 105 -3.11 8.51 -12.98
CA ALA A 105 -1.71 8.24 -12.65
C ALA A 105 -1.33 8.78 -11.26
N PHE A 106 -0.54 8.03 -10.51
CA PHE A 106 -0.02 8.45 -9.21
C PHE A 106 1.31 9.20 -9.39
N ASP A 107 1.41 10.36 -8.74
CA ASP A 107 2.66 11.13 -8.60
C ASP A 107 3.14 11.02 -7.14
N VAL A 108 3.53 9.81 -6.76
CA VAL A 108 3.95 9.45 -5.40
C VAL A 108 5.35 8.87 -5.47
N ARG A 109 6.26 9.35 -4.62
CA ARG A 109 7.57 8.69 -4.46
C ARG A 109 7.36 7.32 -3.82
N VAL A 110 7.97 6.30 -4.40
CA VAL A 110 7.87 4.92 -3.93
C VAL A 110 9.20 4.43 -3.38
N ASP A 111 9.14 3.65 -2.32
CA ASP A 111 10.27 2.94 -1.73
C ASP A 111 10.13 1.45 -2.01
N LEU A 112 10.90 0.96 -2.97
CA LEU A 112 10.84 -0.42 -3.44
C LEU A 112 11.80 -1.35 -2.68
N ARG A 113 12.26 -1.00 -1.48
CA ARG A 113 13.16 -1.85 -0.67
C ARG A 113 12.59 -3.23 -0.34
N LEU A 114 11.26 -3.38 -0.35
CA LEU A 114 10.57 -4.65 -0.10
C LEU A 114 10.48 -5.56 -1.35
N ALA A 115 10.99 -5.10 -2.49
CA ALA A 115 11.09 -5.87 -3.72
C ALA A 115 12.55 -5.94 -4.19
N ASP A 116 13.04 -7.16 -4.37
CA ASP A 116 14.42 -7.45 -4.78
C ASP A 116 14.47 -8.40 -6.00
N GLY A 117 15.63 -8.39 -6.67
CA GLY A 117 15.92 -9.26 -7.82
C GLY A 117 14.78 -9.33 -8.83
N PHE A 118 14.35 -10.54 -9.17
CA PHE A 118 13.27 -10.78 -10.12
C PHE A 118 11.94 -10.09 -9.76
N ARG A 119 11.60 -9.98 -8.47
CA ARG A 119 10.37 -9.30 -8.05
C ARG A 119 10.44 -7.81 -8.32
N ARG A 120 11.62 -7.22 -8.11
CA ARG A 120 11.89 -5.81 -8.42
C ARG A 120 11.68 -5.55 -9.91
N ASP A 121 12.26 -6.38 -10.78
CA ASP A 121 12.11 -6.25 -12.24
C ASP A 121 10.63 -6.28 -12.67
N VAL A 122 9.84 -7.20 -12.09
CA VAL A 122 8.39 -7.27 -12.33
C VAL A 122 7.70 -6.00 -11.86
N VAL A 123 7.90 -5.61 -10.60
CA VAL A 123 7.24 -4.44 -9.96
C VAL A 123 7.55 -3.15 -10.72
N GLU A 124 8.76 -3.00 -11.26
CA GLU A 124 9.10 -1.87 -12.12
C GLU A 124 8.32 -1.89 -13.44
N HIS A 125 8.29 -3.01 -14.16
CA HIS A 125 7.49 -3.14 -15.39
C HIS A 125 5.99 -2.89 -15.18
N LEU A 126 5.43 -3.31 -14.03
CA LEU A 126 4.02 -3.07 -13.74
C LEU A 126 3.63 -1.59 -13.79
N ARG A 127 4.56 -0.67 -13.49
CA ARG A 127 4.31 0.78 -13.51
C ARG A 127 4.07 1.32 -14.91
N ASP A 128 4.57 0.63 -15.94
CA ASP A 128 4.42 1.01 -17.34
C ASP A 128 3.05 0.61 -17.93
N ILE A 129 2.34 -0.30 -17.24
CA ILE A 129 1.00 -0.71 -17.62
C ILE A 129 0.01 0.40 -17.26
N GLY A 130 -0.29 1.29 -18.21
CA GLY A 130 -1.15 2.46 -17.99
C GLY A 130 -2.61 2.15 -17.60
N TYR A 131 -3.30 3.17 -17.08
CA TYR A 131 -4.71 3.11 -16.66
C TYR A 131 -5.62 2.59 -17.78
N GLY A 132 -6.52 1.66 -17.44
CA GLY A 132 -7.45 1.04 -18.39
C GLY A 132 -6.80 -0.01 -19.31
N ARG A 133 -5.46 -0.16 -19.27
CA ARG A 133 -4.76 -1.20 -20.03
C ARG A 133 -4.52 -2.44 -19.18
N ARG A 134 -4.38 -3.56 -19.87
CA ARG A 134 -4.15 -4.88 -19.26
C ARG A 134 -3.04 -5.59 -20.02
N GLU A 135 -2.25 -6.36 -19.30
CA GLU A 135 -1.25 -7.26 -19.87
C GLU A 135 -1.45 -8.67 -19.34
N SER A 136 -1.06 -9.67 -20.14
CA SER A 136 -1.02 -11.04 -19.65
C SER A 136 0.24 -11.28 -18.81
N TYR A 137 0.21 -12.25 -17.90
CA TYR A 137 1.43 -12.70 -17.20
C TYR A 137 2.57 -13.09 -18.17
N ALA A 138 2.22 -13.62 -19.35
CA ALA A 138 3.19 -13.98 -20.38
C ALA A 138 3.79 -12.73 -21.06
N THR A 139 2.99 -11.69 -21.27
CA THR A 139 3.44 -10.39 -21.79
C THR A 139 4.44 -9.76 -20.84
N VAL A 140 4.11 -9.70 -19.53
CA VAL A 140 5.02 -9.17 -18.51
C VAL A 140 6.31 -10.00 -18.45
N ALA A 141 6.21 -11.34 -18.46
CA ALA A 141 7.39 -12.21 -18.44
C ALA A 141 8.31 -11.98 -19.64
N ALA A 142 7.75 -11.77 -20.83
CA ALA A 142 8.51 -11.45 -22.03
C ALA A 142 9.15 -10.05 -21.94
N ALA A 143 8.42 -9.04 -21.44
CA ALA A 143 8.88 -7.67 -21.33
C ALA A 143 10.11 -7.53 -20.41
N ILE A 144 10.16 -8.30 -19.31
CA ILE A 144 11.33 -8.34 -18.41
C ILE A 144 12.46 -9.28 -18.89
N GLY A 145 12.39 -9.78 -20.13
CA GLY A 145 13.42 -10.65 -20.71
C GLY A 145 13.44 -12.08 -20.13
N ARG A 146 12.37 -12.52 -19.47
CA ARG A 146 12.24 -13.84 -18.84
C ARG A 146 10.99 -14.60 -19.33
N PRO A 147 10.82 -14.87 -20.63
CA PRO A 147 9.57 -15.38 -21.21
C PRO A 147 9.08 -16.72 -20.62
N ARG A 148 9.98 -17.53 -20.05
CA ARG A 148 9.64 -18.80 -19.38
C ARG A 148 9.16 -18.63 -17.92
N ALA A 149 9.21 -17.41 -17.37
CA ALA A 149 8.95 -17.13 -15.95
C ALA A 149 7.50 -16.74 -15.62
N VAL A 150 6.52 -17.10 -16.46
CA VAL A 150 5.10 -16.69 -16.34
C VAL A 150 4.53 -16.94 -14.92
N ARG A 151 4.77 -18.13 -14.34
CA ARG A 151 4.29 -18.44 -12.98
C ARG A 151 4.98 -17.58 -11.92
N ALA A 152 6.28 -17.34 -12.06
CA ALA A 152 7.03 -16.49 -11.14
C ALA A 152 6.57 -15.03 -11.20
N VAL A 153 6.17 -14.54 -12.39
CA VAL A 153 5.52 -13.22 -12.52
C VAL A 153 4.22 -13.18 -11.73
N GLY A 154 3.38 -14.22 -11.81
CA GLY A 154 2.17 -14.31 -11.00
C GLY A 154 2.45 -14.23 -9.49
N THR A 155 3.47 -14.96 -9.01
CA THR A 155 3.93 -14.85 -7.62
C THR A 155 4.44 -13.45 -7.30
N ALA A 156 5.24 -12.82 -8.17
CA ALA A 156 5.73 -11.46 -7.95
C ALA A 156 4.59 -10.43 -7.88
N CYS A 157 3.55 -10.56 -8.73
CA CYS A 157 2.36 -9.73 -8.67
C CYS A 157 1.60 -9.87 -7.34
N ALA A 158 1.52 -11.10 -6.80
CA ALA A 158 0.89 -11.37 -5.51
C ALA A 158 1.70 -10.81 -4.32
N HIS A 159 3.00 -10.57 -4.49
CA HIS A 159 3.90 -10.00 -3.49
C HIS A 159 4.29 -8.55 -3.81
N ASN A 160 3.52 -7.87 -4.66
CA ASN A 160 3.71 -6.44 -4.89
C ASN A 160 3.53 -5.68 -3.56
N PRO A 161 4.52 -4.93 -3.08
CA PRO A 161 4.39 -4.19 -1.82
C PRO A 161 3.45 -3.00 -1.93
N LEU A 162 3.10 -2.55 -3.13
CA LEU A 162 2.33 -1.34 -3.38
C LEU A 162 1.14 -1.62 -4.33
N PRO A 163 0.20 -2.53 -4.02
CA PRO A 163 -1.01 -2.67 -4.82
C PRO A 163 -1.78 -1.35 -4.93
N VAL A 164 -2.68 -1.25 -5.91
CA VAL A 164 -3.36 -0.02 -6.36
C VAL A 164 -2.39 0.99 -7.00
N VAL A 165 -1.35 1.42 -6.29
CA VAL A 165 -0.35 2.40 -6.76
C VAL A 165 0.56 1.81 -7.85
N ILE A 166 1.07 0.60 -7.61
CA ILE A 166 1.72 -0.24 -8.62
C ILE A 166 0.68 -1.27 -9.09
N PRO A 167 0.28 -1.24 -10.37
CA PRO A 167 -1.02 -1.77 -10.77
C PRO A 167 -0.96 -3.28 -11.11
N CYS A 168 -0.62 -4.14 -10.14
CA CYS A 168 -0.63 -5.59 -10.35
C CYS A 168 -2.03 -6.17 -10.67
N HIS A 169 -3.11 -5.42 -10.41
CA HIS A 169 -4.47 -5.79 -10.82
C HIS A 169 -4.65 -5.78 -12.35
N ARG A 170 -3.85 -4.98 -13.08
CA ARG A 170 -3.88 -4.90 -14.55
C ARG A 170 -3.26 -6.13 -15.23
N VAL A 171 -2.61 -7.01 -14.47
CA VAL A 171 -2.07 -8.27 -15.00
C VAL A 171 -3.11 -9.39 -14.88
N VAL A 172 -3.44 -9.98 -16.04
CA VAL A 172 -4.50 -10.99 -16.19
C VAL A 172 -3.96 -12.28 -16.81
N ARG A 173 -4.79 -13.33 -16.82
CA ARG A 173 -4.47 -14.54 -17.59
C ARG A 173 -4.56 -14.25 -19.09
N SER A 174 -3.95 -15.09 -19.92
CA SER A 174 -3.94 -14.93 -21.38
C SER A 174 -5.33 -14.98 -22.02
N ASP A 175 -6.30 -15.62 -21.35
CA ASP A 175 -7.72 -15.63 -21.75
C ASP A 175 -8.49 -14.37 -21.30
N GLY A 176 -7.81 -13.41 -20.68
CA GLY A 176 -8.38 -12.17 -20.13
C GLY A 176 -9.01 -12.32 -18.74
N SER A 177 -9.08 -13.53 -18.19
CA SER A 177 -9.67 -13.76 -16.86
C SER A 177 -8.80 -13.20 -15.73
N ALA A 178 -9.43 -12.73 -14.65
CA ALA A 178 -8.74 -12.24 -13.46
C ALA A 178 -8.02 -13.39 -12.73
N GLY A 179 -6.69 -13.25 -12.59
CA GLY A 179 -5.88 -14.11 -11.72
C GLY A 179 -6.03 -13.80 -10.23
N LEU A 180 -5.27 -14.50 -9.40
CA LEU A 180 -5.19 -14.21 -7.97
C LEU A 180 -4.72 -12.78 -7.71
N TYR A 181 -5.15 -12.24 -6.56
CA TYR A 181 -4.86 -10.89 -6.15
C TYR A 181 -4.74 -10.81 -4.63
N VAL A 182 -3.82 -10.00 -4.15
CA VAL A 182 -3.54 -9.88 -2.71
C VAL A 182 -4.76 -9.33 -1.94
N GLY A 183 -5.49 -8.38 -2.53
CA GLY A 183 -6.77 -7.88 -1.99
C GLY A 183 -7.98 -8.78 -2.25
N GLY A 184 -7.76 -9.98 -2.79
CA GLY A 184 -8.84 -10.89 -3.17
C GLY A 184 -9.52 -10.55 -4.51
N PRO A 185 -10.42 -11.45 -4.98
CA PRO A 185 -11.03 -11.33 -6.29
C PRO A 185 -11.93 -10.09 -6.44
N LEU A 186 -12.67 -9.72 -5.38
CA LEU A 186 -13.56 -8.56 -5.39
C LEU A 186 -12.79 -7.25 -5.58
N ALA A 187 -11.70 -7.04 -4.84
CA ALA A 187 -10.86 -5.86 -5.02
C ALA A 187 -10.31 -5.76 -6.45
N LYS A 188 -9.89 -6.89 -7.04
CA LYS A 188 -9.38 -6.92 -8.41
C LYS A 188 -10.46 -6.57 -9.43
N SER A 189 -11.67 -7.14 -9.33
CA SER A 189 -12.77 -6.81 -10.24
C SER A 189 -13.16 -5.34 -10.11
N THR A 190 -13.31 -4.82 -8.89
CA THR A 190 -13.64 -3.41 -8.64
C THR A 190 -12.62 -2.46 -9.29
N LEU A 191 -11.31 -2.73 -9.15
CA LEU A 191 -10.28 -1.91 -9.79
C LEU A 191 -10.33 -2.01 -11.32
N LEU A 192 -10.51 -3.22 -11.87
CA LEU A 192 -10.59 -3.41 -13.33
C LEU A 192 -11.84 -2.75 -13.94
N GLU A 193 -12.95 -2.72 -13.21
CA GLU A 193 -14.20 -2.06 -13.60
C GLU A 193 -14.11 -0.55 -13.48
N LEU A 194 -13.50 -0.04 -12.40
CA LEU A 194 -13.21 1.39 -12.21
C LEU A 194 -12.44 1.95 -13.41
N GLU A 195 -11.45 1.20 -13.90
CA GLU A 195 -10.60 1.60 -15.01
C GLU A 195 -11.19 1.37 -16.41
N ALA A 196 -12.24 0.56 -16.54
CA ALA A 196 -12.83 0.20 -17.83
C ALA A 196 -13.86 1.21 -18.36
N GLY A 197 -14.31 2.15 -17.52
CA GLY A 197 -15.38 3.11 -17.84
C GLY A 197 -14.90 4.54 -17.88
#